data_AF-A0AAQ0QL79-F1
#
_entry.id   AF-A0AAQ0QL79-F1
#
_cell.length_a   1.000
_cell.length_b   1.000
_cell.length_c   1.000
_cell.angle_alpha   90.00
_cell.angle_beta   90.00
_cell.angle_gamma   90.00
#
_symmetry.space_group_name_H-M   'P 1'
#
loop_
_entity.id
_entity.type
_entity.pdbx_description
1 polymer ?
#
loop_
_entity_poly.entity_id
_entity_poly.type
_entity_poly.pdbx_seq_one_letter_code
_entity_poly.pdbx_strand_id
1 'polypeptide(L)'
;MTRKERQEARAERYREYADNADKRATAAFNASSAAVEHIPLGQPILVGHHSERAHRRALERSNSSMMRSVHESEKAAYYRQKAEAVENNDNIYIGDDDAVERLKKKIAELTALQEQMKGANKIVRAKSMSDVDKIDALVHLGISRPKANKMVGSQIIFPGYMLTNNNAKINAAKKQLAKAEALTSKEDREYTIDDITIEECYSENRVRIYFPGKPGEETRTKMKRGGFHWSKTLGCWQCYINRRSLDLIKEITSQTNKPDNNGI
;
A
#
# COMPACT_ATOMS: atom_id res chain seq x y z
N MET A 1 -16.30 9.02 1.40
CA MET A 1 -15.58 7.89 0.81
C MET A 1 -14.40 7.54 1.71
N THR A 2 -14.44 6.37 2.34
CA THR A 2 -13.42 5.89 3.28
C THR A 2 -12.10 5.61 2.57
N ARG A 3 -11.02 5.38 3.31
CA ARG A 3 -9.74 5.01 2.71
C ARG A 3 -9.83 3.68 1.95
N LYS A 4 -10.53 2.71 2.52
CA LYS A 4 -10.70 1.37 1.94
C LYS A 4 -11.44 1.43 0.62
N GLU A 5 -12.55 2.16 0.56
CA GLU A 5 -13.29 2.41 -0.68
C GLU A 5 -12.39 3.07 -1.75
N ARG A 6 -11.54 4.02 -1.36
CA ARG A 6 -10.57 4.65 -2.29
C ARG A 6 -9.53 3.65 -2.82
N GLN A 7 -9.12 2.68 -2.01
CA GLN A 7 -8.18 1.63 -2.44
C GLN A 7 -8.86 0.63 -3.39
N GLU A 8 -10.08 0.20 -3.05
CA GLU A 8 -10.89 -0.70 -3.89
C GLU A 8 -11.19 -0.05 -5.25
N ALA A 9 -11.66 1.20 -5.27
CA ALA A 9 -11.90 1.95 -6.51
C ALA A 9 -10.62 2.22 -7.33
N ARG A 10 -9.44 2.16 -6.69
CA ARG A 10 -8.15 2.25 -7.39
C ARG A 10 -7.75 0.90 -7.99
N ALA A 11 -7.95 -0.19 -7.26
CA ALA A 11 -7.72 -1.53 -7.77
C ALA A 11 -8.62 -1.82 -8.98
N GLU A 12 -9.90 -1.46 -8.89
CA GLU A 12 -10.86 -1.60 -10.00
C GLU A 12 -10.41 -0.84 -11.25
N ARG A 13 -10.01 0.42 -11.09
CA ARG A 13 -9.47 1.20 -12.22
C ARG A 13 -8.24 0.55 -12.86
N TYR A 14 -7.38 -0.11 -12.08
CA TYR A 14 -6.26 -0.85 -12.66
C TYR A 14 -6.71 -2.11 -13.40
N ARG A 15 -7.73 -2.81 -12.92
CA ARG A 15 -8.35 -3.93 -13.67
C ARG A 15 -8.93 -3.45 -15.00
N GLU A 16 -9.71 -2.38 -14.99
CA GLU A 16 -10.26 -1.80 -16.21
C GLU A 16 -9.17 -1.43 -17.22
N TYR A 17 -8.05 -0.87 -16.76
CA TYR A 17 -6.90 -0.57 -17.63
C TYR A 17 -6.22 -1.83 -18.18
N ALA A 18 -6.15 -2.90 -17.40
CA ALA A 18 -5.65 -4.18 -17.86
C ALA A 18 -6.56 -4.77 -18.94
N ASP A 19 -7.87 -4.84 -18.68
CA ASP A 19 -8.85 -5.40 -19.63
C ASP A 19 -8.88 -4.61 -20.95
N ASN A 20 -8.81 -3.28 -20.87
CA ASN A 20 -8.73 -2.44 -22.05
C ASN A 20 -7.40 -2.57 -22.81
N ALA A 21 -6.31 -2.95 -22.15
CA ALA A 21 -5.06 -3.30 -22.80
C ALA A 21 -5.14 -4.69 -23.45
N ASP A 22 -5.74 -5.68 -22.79
CA ASP A 22 -5.98 -7.01 -23.38
C ASP A 22 -6.84 -6.94 -24.64
N LYS A 23 -7.94 -6.18 -24.61
CA LYS A 23 -8.78 -5.97 -25.81
C LYS A 23 -7.97 -5.40 -26.98
N ARG A 24 -7.05 -4.47 -26.71
CA ARG A 24 -6.16 -3.87 -27.72
C ARG A 24 -5.09 -4.86 -28.18
N ALA A 25 -4.59 -5.71 -27.30
CA ALA A 25 -3.66 -6.78 -27.63
C ALA A 25 -4.33 -7.80 -28.57
N THR A 26 -5.49 -8.32 -28.21
CA THR A 26 -6.27 -9.24 -29.05
C THR A 26 -6.61 -8.63 -30.41
N ALA A 27 -7.02 -7.37 -30.44
CA ALA A 27 -7.29 -6.68 -31.71
C ALA A 27 -6.03 -6.56 -32.59
N ALA A 28 -4.87 -6.25 -32.00
CA ALA A 28 -3.61 -6.15 -32.73
C ALA A 28 -3.09 -7.53 -33.20
N PHE A 29 -3.29 -8.58 -32.40
CA PHE A 29 -3.02 -9.96 -32.79
C PHE A 29 -3.87 -10.38 -33.99
N ASN A 30 -5.19 -10.16 -33.92
CA ASN A 30 -6.11 -10.45 -35.02
C ASN A 30 -5.75 -9.66 -36.29
N ALA A 31 -5.36 -8.38 -36.14
CA ALA A 31 -4.88 -7.58 -37.27
C ALA A 31 -3.57 -8.12 -37.88
N SER A 32 -2.66 -8.66 -37.06
CA SER A 32 -1.47 -9.35 -37.56
C SER A 32 -1.84 -10.58 -38.38
N SER A 33 -2.75 -11.42 -37.86
CA SER A 33 -3.21 -12.63 -38.56
C SER A 33 -3.91 -12.28 -39.88
N ALA A 34 -4.81 -11.29 -39.88
CA ALA A 34 -5.50 -10.83 -41.07
C ALA A 34 -4.54 -10.27 -42.15
N ALA A 35 -3.45 -9.63 -41.76
CA ALA A 35 -2.49 -9.06 -42.70
C ALA A 35 -1.80 -10.09 -43.60
N VAL A 36 -1.71 -11.35 -43.15
CA VAL A 36 -1.04 -12.46 -43.85
C VAL A 36 -2.00 -13.58 -44.25
N GLU A 37 -3.30 -13.42 -44.04
CA GLU A 37 -4.33 -14.45 -44.28
C GLU A 37 -4.31 -15.01 -45.70
N HIS A 38 -3.99 -14.17 -46.70
CA HIS A 38 -3.92 -14.56 -48.10
C HIS A 38 -2.54 -15.02 -48.57
N ILE A 39 -1.56 -15.13 -47.66
CA ILE A 39 -0.23 -15.64 -47.96
C ILE A 39 -0.16 -17.09 -47.48
N PRO A 40 -0.10 -18.08 -48.40
CA PRO A 40 0.18 -19.47 -48.06
C PRO A 40 1.39 -19.59 -47.12
N LEU A 41 1.23 -20.39 -46.07
CA LEU A 41 2.29 -20.62 -45.09
C LEU A 41 3.52 -21.23 -45.77
N GLY A 42 4.68 -20.65 -45.50
CA GLY A 42 5.96 -21.09 -46.08
C GLY A 42 6.24 -20.56 -47.50
N GLN A 43 5.36 -19.74 -48.09
CA GLN A 43 5.65 -19.11 -49.38
C GLN A 43 6.85 -18.14 -49.27
N PRO A 44 7.92 -18.32 -50.07
CA PRO A 44 9.03 -17.38 -50.11
C PRO A 44 8.65 -16.08 -50.81
N ILE A 45 9.34 -14.98 -50.47
CA ILE A 45 9.22 -13.71 -51.19
C ILE A 45 9.76 -13.89 -52.61
N LEU A 46 8.90 -13.76 -53.61
CA LEU A 46 9.28 -13.86 -55.02
C LEU A 46 9.94 -12.54 -55.47
N VAL A 47 11.28 -12.47 -55.39
CA VAL A 47 12.06 -11.28 -55.76
C VAL A 47 11.95 -11.00 -57.26
N GLY A 48 11.65 -9.76 -57.63
CA GLY A 48 11.46 -9.32 -59.02
C GLY A 48 10.06 -9.58 -59.60
N HIS A 49 9.17 -10.25 -58.85
CA HIS A 49 7.78 -10.48 -59.27
C HIS A 49 6.87 -9.29 -58.89
N HIS A 50 5.80 -9.06 -59.66
CA HIS A 50 4.88 -7.94 -59.42
C HIS A 50 4.23 -7.97 -58.02
N SER A 51 4.12 -9.15 -57.39
CA SER A 51 3.56 -9.32 -56.04
C SER A 51 4.56 -9.05 -54.90
N GLU A 52 5.86 -8.89 -55.19
CA GLU A 52 6.92 -8.75 -54.19
C GLU A 52 6.61 -7.63 -53.18
N ARG A 53 6.25 -6.44 -53.69
CA ARG A 53 6.00 -5.25 -52.88
C ARG A 53 4.78 -5.44 -51.96
N ALA A 54 3.74 -6.12 -52.44
CA ALA A 54 2.55 -6.40 -51.65
C ALA A 54 2.88 -7.40 -50.53
N HIS A 55 3.65 -8.44 -50.84
CA HIS A 55 4.08 -9.46 -49.87
C HIS A 55 4.95 -8.87 -48.76
N ARG A 56 5.96 -8.06 -49.09
CA ARG A 56 6.81 -7.38 -48.10
C ARG A 56 6.00 -6.49 -47.16
N ARG A 57 5.07 -5.70 -47.71
CA ARG A 57 4.19 -4.83 -46.91
C ARG A 57 3.22 -5.60 -46.01
N ALA A 58 2.71 -6.75 -46.45
CA ALA A 58 1.86 -7.60 -45.65
C ALA A 58 2.61 -8.14 -44.42
N LEU A 59 3.82 -8.64 -44.62
CA LEU A 59 4.71 -9.09 -43.54
C LEU A 59 5.08 -7.94 -42.59
N GLU A 60 5.40 -6.77 -43.12
CA GLU A 60 5.71 -5.58 -42.32
C GLU A 60 4.53 -5.18 -41.41
N ARG A 61 3.31 -5.08 -41.99
CA ARG A 61 2.09 -4.79 -41.21
C ARG A 61 1.80 -5.84 -40.15
N SER A 62 1.98 -7.12 -40.50
CA SER A 62 1.82 -8.23 -39.54
C SER A 62 2.81 -8.09 -38.39
N ASN A 63 4.10 -7.91 -38.69
CA ASN A 63 5.13 -7.76 -37.67
C ASN A 63 4.87 -6.54 -36.76
N SER A 64 4.52 -5.37 -37.33
CA SER A 64 4.17 -4.19 -36.54
C SER A 64 2.95 -4.43 -35.64
N SER A 65 1.92 -5.11 -36.14
CA SER A 65 0.71 -5.43 -35.36
C SER A 65 0.99 -6.45 -34.27
N MET A 66 1.84 -7.45 -34.54
CA MET A 66 2.30 -8.43 -33.56
C MET A 66 3.11 -7.76 -32.44
N MET A 67 4.07 -6.90 -32.78
CA MET A 67 4.84 -6.14 -31.80
C MET A 67 3.93 -5.28 -30.92
N ARG A 68 2.94 -4.61 -31.52
CA ARG A 68 1.91 -3.87 -30.78
C ARG A 68 1.10 -4.79 -29.86
N SER A 69 0.72 -5.98 -30.30
CA SER A 69 0.02 -6.97 -29.46
C SER A 69 0.85 -7.32 -28.23
N VAL A 70 2.14 -7.61 -28.40
CA VAL A 70 3.05 -7.93 -27.29
C VAL A 70 3.11 -6.77 -26.29
N HIS A 71 3.32 -5.53 -26.76
CA HIS A 71 3.39 -4.37 -25.88
C HIS A 71 2.08 -4.11 -25.12
N GLU A 72 0.92 -4.31 -25.75
CA GLU A 72 -0.37 -4.16 -25.07
C GLU A 72 -0.60 -5.28 -24.04
N SER A 73 -0.15 -6.51 -24.31
CA SER A 73 -0.17 -7.61 -23.34
C SER A 73 0.74 -7.34 -22.13
N GLU A 74 1.94 -6.81 -22.34
CA GLU A 74 2.85 -6.39 -21.27
C GLU A 74 2.21 -5.28 -20.41
N LYS A 75 1.55 -4.32 -21.06
CA LYS A 75 0.81 -3.25 -20.39
C LYS A 75 -0.35 -3.80 -19.57
N ALA A 76 -1.07 -4.80 -20.06
CA ALA A 76 -2.13 -5.47 -19.29
C ALA A 76 -1.55 -6.14 -18.04
N ALA A 77 -0.48 -6.94 -18.19
CA ALA A 77 0.18 -7.60 -17.07
C ALA A 77 0.67 -6.60 -16.01
N TYR A 78 1.23 -5.47 -16.44
CA TYR A 78 1.64 -4.38 -15.54
C TYR A 78 0.49 -3.83 -14.70
N TYR A 79 -0.68 -3.58 -15.30
CA TYR A 79 -1.83 -3.07 -14.56
C TYR A 79 -2.45 -4.13 -13.64
N ARG A 80 -2.45 -5.41 -14.03
CA ARG A 80 -2.86 -6.51 -13.13
C ARG A 80 -1.97 -6.56 -11.89
N GLN A 81 -0.65 -6.51 -12.08
CA GLN A 81 0.29 -6.46 -10.95
C GLN A 81 0.03 -5.27 -10.04
N LYS A 82 -0.33 -4.11 -10.60
CA LYS A 82 -0.72 -2.93 -9.81
C LYS A 82 -2.03 -3.11 -9.06
N ALA A 83 -3.04 -3.75 -9.65
CA ALA A 83 -4.29 -4.06 -8.97
C ALA A 83 -4.03 -4.99 -7.79
N GLU A 84 -3.32 -6.09 -8.04
CA GLU A 84 -2.93 -7.08 -7.03
C GLU A 84 -2.12 -6.43 -5.88
N ALA A 85 -1.16 -5.56 -6.20
CA ALA A 85 -0.38 -4.86 -5.19
C ALA A 85 -1.21 -3.91 -4.31
N VAL A 86 -2.32 -3.37 -4.82
CA VAL A 86 -3.24 -2.54 -4.03
C VAL A 86 -4.11 -3.43 -3.14
N GLU A 87 -4.60 -4.55 -3.65
CA GLU A 87 -5.45 -5.49 -2.91
C GLU A 87 -4.71 -6.22 -1.79
N ASN A 88 -3.47 -6.64 -2.07
CA ASN A 88 -2.62 -7.35 -1.11
C ASN A 88 -1.95 -6.41 -0.09
N ASN A 89 -2.26 -5.12 -0.11
CA ASN A 89 -1.70 -4.15 0.82
C ASN A 89 -2.35 -4.28 2.21
N ASP A 90 -1.79 -5.18 3.03
CA ASP A 90 -2.24 -5.42 4.40
C ASP A 90 -1.68 -4.41 5.43
N ASN A 91 -1.28 -3.21 5.00
CA ASN A 91 -0.88 -2.18 5.95
C ASN A 91 -2.09 -1.71 6.75
N ILE A 92 -1.91 -1.61 8.08
CA ILE A 92 -2.93 -1.08 8.98
C ILE A 92 -2.71 0.42 9.13
N TYR A 93 -3.67 1.23 8.69
CA TYR A 93 -3.63 2.67 8.91
C TYR A 93 -4.59 3.05 10.03
N ILE A 94 -4.15 3.96 10.89
CA ILE A 94 -4.90 4.34 12.10
C ILE A 94 -6.29 4.94 11.79
N GLY A 95 -6.45 5.59 10.64
CA GLY A 95 -7.75 6.16 10.22
C GLY A 95 -8.60 5.20 9.39
N ASP A 96 -8.30 3.90 9.41
CA ASP A 96 -9.18 2.87 8.84
C ASP A 96 -10.21 2.45 9.89
N ASP A 97 -11.45 2.20 9.47
CA ASP A 97 -12.55 1.87 10.40
C ASP A 97 -12.28 0.58 11.20
N ASP A 98 -11.52 -0.36 10.62
CA ASP A 98 -11.14 -1.64 11.22
C ASP A 98 -9.75 -1.63 11.90
N ALA A 99 -9.11 -0.46 12.01
CA ALA A 99 -7.73 -0.34 12.49
C ALA A 99 -7.54 -0.91 13.90
N VAL A 100 -8.47 -0.62 14.82
CA VAL A 100 -8.43 -1.08 16.22
C VAL A 100 -8.51 -2.60 16.28
N GLU A 101 -9.43 -3.21 15.54
CA GLU A 101 -9.61 -4.66 15.50
C GLU A 101 -8.37 -5.36 14.93
N ARG A 102 -7.88 -4.89 13.77
CA ARG A 102 -6.68 -5.46 13.13
C ARG A 102 -5.44 -5.32 13.99
N LEU A 103 -5.27 -4.20 14.72
CA LEU A 103 -4.16 -4.02 15.66
C LEU A 103 -4.27 -4.97 16.87
N LYS A 104 -5.48 -5.17 17.42
CA LYS A 104 -5.70 -6.14 18.51
C LYS A 104 -5.36 -7.56 18.08
N LYS A 105 -5.84 -7.99 16.90
CA LYS A 105 -5.50 -9.29 16.31
C LYS A 105 -3.99 -9.45 16.12
N LYS A 106 -3.33 -8.46 15.53
CA LYS A 106 -1.87 -8.46 15.33
C LYS A 106 -1.09 -8.55 16.65
N ILE A 107 -1.54 -7.84 17.69
CA ILE A 107 -0.92 -7.93 19.02
C ILE A 107 -1.09 -9.34 19.59
N ALA A 108 -2.27 -9.95 19.46
CA ALA A 108 -2.52 -11.31 19.93
C ALA A 108 -1.62 -12.33 19.23
N GLU A 109 -1.53 -12.27 17.89
CA GLU A 109 -0.67 -13.16 17.09
C GLU A 109 0.81 -13.03 17.47
N LEU A 110 1.33 -11.79 17.56
CA LEU A 110 2.71 -11.55 17.95
C LEU A 110 2.99 -12.00 19.40
N THR A 111 2.02 -11.86 20.30
CA THR A 111 2.14 -12.29 21.70
C THR A 111 2.16 -13.81 21.80
N ALA A 112 1.25 -14.50 21.10
CA ALA A 112 1.24 -15.96 21.01
C ALA A 112 2.57 -16.49 20.45
N LEU A 113 3.11 -15.85 19.40
CA LEU A 113 4.41 -16.19 18.85
C LEU A 113 5.55 -15.98 19.86
N GLN A 114 5.50 -14.89 20.65
CA GLN A 114 6.49 -14.63 21.70
C GLN A 114 6.47 -15.74 22.77
N GLU A 115 5.29 -16.12 23.22
CA GLU A 115 5.09 -17.17 24.22
C GLU A 115 5.53 -18.53 23.69
N GLN A 116 5.18 -18.85 22.44
CA GLN A 116 5.66 -20.05 21.75
C GLN A 116 7.19 -20.09 21.71
N MET A 117 7.86 -19.02 21.31
CA MET A 117 9.33 -18.98 21.26
C MET A 117 9.96 -19.13 22.65
N LYS A 118 9.42 -18.46 23.67
CA LYS A 118 9.90 -18.57 25.05
C LYS A 118 9.70 -19.98 25.62
N GLY A 119 8.51 -20.55 25.41
CA GLY A 119 8.16 -21.90 25.84
C GLY A 119 9.06 -22.93 25.17
N ALA A 120 9.28 -22.82 23.87
CA ALA A 120 10.16 -23.71 23.13
C ALA A 120 11.60 -23.66 23.65
N ASN A 121 12.14 -22.45 23.88
CA ASN A 121 13.47 -22.29 24.46
C ASN A 121 13.56 -22.90 25.86
N LYS A 122 12.51 -22.79 26.67
CA LYS A 122 12.44 -23.42 28.01
C LYS A 122 12.47 -24.93 27.90
N ILE A 123 11.69 -25.52 26.99
CA ILE A 123 11.59 -26.98 26.78
C ILE A 123 12.94 -27.55 26.33
N VAL A 124 13.56 -26.96 25.30
CA VAL A 124 14.86 -27.44 24.78
C VAL A 124 15.94 -27.42 25.87
N ARG A 125 15.98 -26.34 26.68
CA ARG A 125 16.95 -26.17 27.78
C ARG A 125 16.67 -27.04 29.02
N ALA A 126 15.49 -27.67 29.13
CA ALA A 126 15.13 -28.47 30.29
C ALA A 126 16.04 -29.72 30.38
N LYS A 127 16.79 -29.85 31.48
CA LYS A 127 17.69 -31.01 31.69
C LYS A 127 16.97 -32.25 32.21
N SER A 128 15.79 -32.07 32.80
CA SER A 128 15.00 -33.14 33.44
C SER A 128 14.07 -33.89 32.49
N MET A 129 13.88 -33.41 31.26
CA MET A 129 12.98 -34.02 30.29
C MET A 129 13.76 -34.92 29.33
N SER A 130 13.21 -36.08 28.99
CA SER A 130 13.75 -36.90 27.90
C SER A 130 13.58 -36.19 26.55
N ASP A 131 14.38 -36.58 25.56
CA ASP A 131 14.27 -35.98 24.23
C ASP A 131 12.90 -36.25 23.58
N VAL A 132 12.31 -37.42 23.84
CA VAL A 132 10.96 -37.76 23.38
C VAL A 132 9.93 -36.81 23.99
N ASP A 133 9.98 -36.58 25.30
CA ASP A 133 9.05 -35.69 26.01
C ASP A 133 9.21 -34.22 25.54
N LYS A 134 10.44 -33.78 25.26
CA LYS A 134 10.68 -32.45 24.71
C LYS A 134 10.04 -32.28 23.35
N ILE A 135 10.17 -33.28 22.47
CA ILE A 135 9.60 -33.21 21.13
C ILE A 135 8.07 -33.16 21.23
N ASP A 136 7.44 -33.98 22.07
CA ASP A 136 5.99 -33.97 22.29
C ASP A 136 5.51 -32.62 22.83
N ALA A 137 6.21 -32.05 23.81
CA ALA A 137 5.90 -30.74 24.36
C ALA A 137 6.03 -29.60 23.33
N LEU A 138 7.04 -29.64 22.47
CA LEU A 138 7.20 -28.67 21.38
C LEU A 138 6.07 -28.79 20.35
N VAL A 139 5.63 -30.01 20.04
CA VAL A 139 4.49 -30.25 19.14
C VAL A 139 3.20 -29.71 19.73
N HIS A 140 2.96 -29.93 21.02
CA HIS A 140 1.80 -29.35 21.71
C HIS A 140 1.83 -27.81 21.71
N LEU A 141 3.03 -27.21 21.74
CA LEU A 141 3.23 -25.76 21.60
C LEU A 141 3.06 -25.26 20.14
N GLY A 142 2.63 -26.10 19.21
CA GLY A 142 2.40 -25.75 17.81
C GLY A 142 3.65 -25.75 16.92
N ILE A 143 4.75 -26.36 17.36
CA ILE A 143 5.95 -26.54 16.53
C ILE A 143 5.83 -27.88 15.78
N SER A 144 5.89 -27.85 14.45
CA SER A 144 5.81 -29.08 13.64
C SER A 144 6.81 -30.15 14.10
N ARG A 145 6.41 -31.43 14.10
CA ARG A 145 7.27 -32.56 14.50
C ARG A 145 8.66 -32.55 13.88
N PRO A 146 8.84 -32.30 12.56
CA PRO A 146 10.17 -32.26 11.94
C PRO A 146 11.06 -31.15 12.54
N LYS A 147 10.49 -29.97 12.78
CA LYS A 147 11.19 -28.85 13.41
C LYS A 147 11.52 -29.15 14.88
N ALA A 148 10.60 -29.76 15.63
CA ALA A 148 10.82 -30.15 17.02
C ALA A 148 11.98 -31.16 17.15
N ASN A 149 12.00 -32.20 16.31
CA ASN A 149 13.11 -33.16 16.23
C ASN A 149 14.46 -32.46 16.00
N LYS A 150 14.51 -31.55 15.03
CA LYS A 150 15.72 -30.78 14.71
C LYS A 150 16.15 -29.87 15.87
N MET A 151 15.20 -29.25 16.56
CA MET A 151 15.48 -28.40 17.71
C MET A 151 16.10 -29.17 18.86
N VAL A 152 15.55 -30.34 19.21
CA VAL A 152 16.06 -31.17 20.31
C VAL A 152 17.39 -31.83 19.94
N GLY A 153 17.46 -32.50 18.79
CA GLY A 153 18.66 -33.26 18.37
C GLY A 153 19.90 -32.41 18.14
N SER A 154 19.74 -31.12 17.80
CA SER A 154 20.85 -30.18 17.62
C SER A 154 20.89 -29.07 18.68
N GLN A 155 20.10 -29.17 19.76
CA GLN A 155 19.99 -28.17 20.83
C GLN A 155 19.72 -26.74 20.31
N ILE A 156 18.97 -26.62 19.21
CA ILE A 156 18.66 -25.33 18.58
C ILE A 156 17.52 -24.67 19.35
N ILE A 157 17.77 -23.42 19.73
CA ILE A 157 16.79 -22.53 20.36
C ILE A 157 16.55 -21.30 19.49
N PHE A 158 15.43 -20.61 19.72
CA PHE A 158 15.20 -19.30 19.14
C PHE A 158 16.24 -18.30 19.67
N PRO A 159 17.02 -17.65 18.80
CA PRO A 159 18.03 -16.67 19.22
C PRO A 159 17.42 -15.46 19.93
N GLY A 160 18.14 -14.88 20.88
CA GLY A 160 17.66 -13.74 21.68
C GLY A 160 17.18 -12.55 20.85
N TYR A 161 17.87 -12.22 19.74
CA TYR A 161 17.47 -11.12 18.86
C TYR A 161 16.07 -11.33 18.25
N MET A 162 15.64 -12.57 17.99
CA MET A 162 14.30 -12.84 17.45
C MET A 162 13.22 -12.45 18.47
N LEU A 163 13.43 -12.80 19.75
CA LEU A 163 12.53 -12.43 20.83
C LEU A 163 12.50 -10.92 21.07
N THR A 164 13.67 -10.25 21.03
CA THR A 164 13.77 -8.80 21.19
C THR A 164 13.05 -8.08 20.05
N ASN A 165 13.28 -8.50 18.80
CA ASN A 165 12.65 -7.92 17.62
C ASN A 165 11.14 -8.11 17.64
N ASN A 166 10.66 -9.30 18.02
CA ASN A 166 9.22 -9.55 18.14
C ASN A 166 8.59 -8.71 19.26
N ASN A 167 9.26 -8.57 20.40
CA ASN A 167 8.79 -7.71 21.49
C ASN A 167 8.73 -6.23 21.08
N ALA A 168 9.70 -5.75 20.29
CA ALA A 168 9.66 -4.41 19.72
C ALA A 168 8.45 -4.21 18.79
N LYS A 169 8.11 -5.21 17.96
CA LYS A 169 6.90 -5.19 17.13
C LYS A 169 5.62 -5.16 17.96
N ILE A 170 5.54 -5.94 19.04
CA ILE A 170 4.41 -5.93 19.98
C ILE A 170 4.23 -4.53 20.57
N ASN A 171 5.30 -3.93 21.09
CA ASN A 171 5.24 -2.61 21.71
C ASN A 171 4.88 -1.51 20.70
N ALA A 172 5.39 -1.58 19.48
CA ALA A 172 5.02 -0.67 18.40
C ALA A 172 3.53 -0.79 18.05
N ALA A 173 3.00 -2.01 17.92
CA ALA A 173 1.59 -2.26 17.64
C ALA A 173 0.69 -1.75 18.80
N LYS A 174 1.08 -1.98 20.06
CA LYS A 174 0.37 -1.43 21.24
C LYS A 174 0.34 0.10 21.23
N LYS A 175 1.45 0.76 20.88
CA LYS A 175 1.51 2.23 20.75
C LYS A 175 0.59 2.73 19.64
N GLN A 176 0.50 2.01 18.51
CA GLN A 176 -0.42 2.34 17.43
C GLN A 176 -1.89 2.14 17.86
N LEU A 177 -2.19 1.05 18.59
CA LEU A 177 -3.53 0.77 19.11
C LEU A 177 -4.00 1.88 20.05
N ALA A 178 -3.16 2.28 21.02
CA ALA A 178 -3.48 3.36 21.94
C ALA A 178 -3.76 4.68 21.20
N LYS A 179 -3.00 4.96 20.11
CA LYS A 179 -3.28 6.13 19.27
C LYS A 179 -4.60 6.00 18.51
N ALA A 180 -4.91 4.82 17.97
CA ALA A 180 -6.18 4.59 17.27
C ALA A 180 -7.38 4.76 18.21
N GLU A 181 -7.35 4.12 19.39
CA GLU A 181 -8.40 4.24 20.40
C GLU A 181 -8.59 5.69 20.89
N ALA A 182 -7.48 6.44 21.05
CA ALA A 182 -7.54 7.85 21.44
C ALA A 182 -8.07 8.80 20.35
N LEU A 183 -8.07 8.36 19.08
CA LEU A 183 -8.68 9.12 17.98
C LEU A 183 -10.14 8.73 17.83
N THR A 184 -10.48 7.44 17.90
CA THR A 184 -11.88 6.95 17.84
C THR A 184 -12.73 7.51 18.98
N SER A 185 -12.13 7.82 20.14
CA SER A 185 -12.85 8.42 21.27
C SER A 185 -13.18 9.91 21.09
N LYS A 186 -12.65 10.56 20.05
CA LYS A 186 -12.87 11.99 19.79
C LYS A 186 -13.78 12.16 18.59
N GLU A 187 -14.71 13.09 18.72
CA GLU A 187 -15.60 13.46 17.63
C GLU A 187 -14.91 14.44 16.67
N ASP A 188 -15.25 14.29 15.39
CA ASP A 188 -14.83 15.23 14.35
C ASP A 188 -15.39 16.62 14.67
N ARG A 189 -14.56 17.63 14.46
CA ARG A 189 -14.92 19.01 14.80
C ARG A 189 -14.46 19.97 13.72
N GLU A 190 -15.32 20.93 13.44
CA GLU A 190 -15.10 21.99 12.47
C GLU A 190 -15.27 23.34 13.16
N TYR A 191 -14.37 24.27 12.87
CA TYR A 191 -14.46 25.63 13.36
C TYR A 191 -13.77 26.59 12.39
N THR A 192 -14.21 27.84 12.41
CA THR A 192 -13.67 28.90 11.57
C THR A 192 -12.90 29.89 12.43
N ILE A 193 -11.73 30.30 11.96
CA ILE A 193 -10.95 31.40 12.54
C ILE A 193 -10.72 32.39 11.40
N ASP A 194 -11.23 33.61 11.55
CA ASP A 194 -11.32 34.62 10.49
C ASP A 194 -12.09 34.07 9.27
N ASP A 195 -11.44 33.93 8.11
CA ASP A 195 -11.99 33.31 6.89
C ASP A 195 -11.43 31.90 6.63
N ILE A 196 -10.69 31.33 7.58
CA ILE A 196 -10.04 30.01 7.45
C ILE A 196 -10.89 28.98 8.18
N THR A 197 -11.33 27.95 7.46
CA THR A 197 -12.05 26.81 8.06
C THR A 197 -11.08 25.69 8.39
N ILE A 198 -11.16 25.17 9.61
CA ILE A 198 -10.34 24.07 10.12
C ILE A 198 -11.26 22.90 10.44
N GLU A 199 -10.99 21.75 9.80
CA GLU A 199 -11.61 20.48 10.17
C GLU A 199 -10.57 19.59 10.86
N GLU A 200 -10.84 19.21 12.10
CA GLU A 200 -10.12 18.15 12.79
C GLU A 200 -10.90 16.84 12.66
N CYS A 201 -10.58 16.07 11.63
CA CYS A 201 -11.19 14.77 11.33
C CYS A 201 -10.44 13.67 12.11
N TYR A 202 -10.82 13.46 13.36
CA TYR A 202 -10.31 12.37 14.21
C TYR A 202 -10.59 11.00 13.60
N SER A 203 -11.76 10.82 12.99
CA SER A 203 -12.18 9.62 12.26
C SER A 203 -11.17 9.20 11.18
N GLU A 204 -10.71 10.14 10.36
CA GLU A 204 -9.72 9.89 9.29
C GLU A 204 -8.26 10.10 9.74
N ASN A 205 -8.03 10.41 11.02
CA ASN A 205 -6.72 10.81 11.55
C ASN A 205 -6.10 11.93 10.69
N ARG A 206 -6.89 12.96 10.39
CA ARG A 206 -6.52 14.11 9.56
C ARG A 206 -6.86 15.43 10.22
N VAL A 207 -6.12 16.46 9.85
CA VAL A 207 -6.53 17.84 10.01
C VAL A 207 -6.49 18.53 8.65
N ARG A 208 -7.52 19.31 8.33
CA ARG A 208 -7.69 20.00 7.06
C ARG A 208 -7.88 21.49 7.31
N ILE A 209 -7.33 22.28 6.40
CA ILE A 209 -7.37 23.74 6.44
C ILE A 209 -7.84 24.22 5.08
N TYR A 210 -8.94 24.97 5.09
CA TYR A 210 -9.53 25.60 3.91
C TYR A 210 -9.28 27.09 4.00
N PHE A 211 -8.64 27.62 2.96
CA PHE A 211 -8.42 29.05 2.79
C PHE A 211 -9.45 29.59 1.80
N PRO A 212 -9.89 30.86 1.93
CA PRO A 212 -10.84 31.48 1.00
C PRO A 212 -10.25 31.63 -0.42
N GLY A 213 -8.92 31.61 -0.53
CA GLY A 213 -8.20 31.63 -1.80
C GLY A 213 -6.83 30.99 -1.66
N LYS A 214 -5.99 31.13 -2.69
CA LYS A 214 -4.62 30.58 -2.67
C LYS A 214 -3.79 31.31 -1.60
N PRO A 215 -3.32 30.63 -0.53
CA PRO A 215 -2.52 31.30 0.48
C PRO A 215 -1.17 31.75 -0.07
N GLY A 216 -0.59 32.78 0.57
CA GLY A 216 0.71 33.35 0.23
C GLY A 216 1.83 32.30 0.16
N GLU A 217 2.89 32.59 -0.58
CA GLU A 217 4.01 31.65 -0.76
C GLU A 217 4.69 31.27 0.55
N GLU A 218 4.85 32.22 1.46
CA GLU A 218 5.41 31.99 2.79
C GLU A 218 4.57 30.98 3.58
N THR A 219 3.25 31.21 3.67
CA THR A 219 2.31 30.29 4.32
C THR A 219 2.37 28.91 3.69
N ARG A 220 2.34 28.80 2.36
CA ARG A 220 2.44 27.51 1.66
C ARG A 220 3.76 26.79 1.96
N THR A 221 4.86 27.52 2.05
CA THR A 221 6.17 26.96 2.39
C THR A 221 6.21 26.45 3.81
N LYS A 222 5.65 27.23 4.76
CA LYS A 222 5.53 26.86 6.17
C LYS A 222 4.67 25.60 6.34
N MET A 223 3.53 25.54 5.65
CA MET A 223 2.64 24.39 5.62
C MET A 223 3.33 23.12 5.10
N LYS A 224 4.04 23.21 3.97
CA LYS A 224 4.82 22.08 3.43
C LYS A 224 5.89 21.59 4.40
N ARG A 225 6.64 22.51 5.03
CA ARG A 225 7.63 22.17 6.08
C ARG A 225 6.97 21.50 7.28
N GLY A 226 5.72 21.85 7.59
CA GLY A 226 4.90 21.23 8.62
C GLY A 226 4.26 19.89 8.24
N GLY A 227 4.50 19.39 7.03
CA GLY A 227 3.95 18.13 6.54
C GLY A 227 2.54 18.24 5.93
N PHE A 228 2.02 19.46 5.74
CA PHE A 228 0.78 19.66 4.99
C PHE A 228 1.00 19.50 3.49
N HIS A 229 0.05 18.87 2.83
CA HIS A 229 -0.01 18.73 1.39
C HIS A 229 -1.36 19.21 0.85
N TRP A 230 -1.34 19.78 -0.36
CA TRP A 230 -2.55 20.22 -1.05
C TRP A 230 -3.34 19.01 -1.57
N SER A 231 -4.60 18.92 -1.19
CA SER A 231 -5.56 17.95 -1.70
C SER A 231 -6.41 18.58 -2.78
N LYS A 232 -6.14 18.22 -4.05
CA LYS A 232 -6.93 18.74 -5.19
C LYS A 232 -8.40 18.32 -5.10
N THR A 233 -8.67 17.11 -4.64
CA THR A 233 -10.03 16.56 -4.55
C THR A 233 -10.88 17.24 -3.48
N LEU A 234 -10.25 17.68 -2.38
CA LEU A 234 -10.96 18.36 -1.28
C LEU A 234 -10.82 19.89 -1.35
N GLY A 235 -9.95 20.42 -2.20
CA GLY A 235 -9.69 21.87 -2.26
C GLY A 235 -9.07 22.43 -0.99
N CYS A 236 -8.31 21.61 -0.24
CA CYS A 236 -7.81 21.99 1.08
C CYS A 236 -6.34 21.57 1.26
N TRP A 237 -5.67 22.15 2.25
CA TRP A 237 -4.43 21.60 2.76
C TRP A 237 -4.72 20.58 3.87
N GLN A 238 -4.05 19.44 3.87
CA GLN A 238 -4.25 18.43 4.91
C GLN A 238 -2.95 17.79 5.37
N CYS A 239 -2.92 17.28 6.59
CA CYS A 239 -1.90 16.37 7.10
C CYS A 239 -2.47 15.43 8.17
N TYR A 240 -1.65 14.54 8.72
CA TYR A 240 -2.03 13.70 9.87
C TYR A 240 -2.23 14.56 11.12
N ILE A 241 -3.31 14.28 11.87
CA ILE A 241 -3.52 14.96 13.15
C ILE A 241 -2.46 14.51 14.16
N ASN A 242 -1.72 15.48 14.68
CA ASN A 242 -0.74 15.33 15.74
C ASN A 242 -0.53 16.69 16.43
N ARG A 243 0.23 16.71 17.53
CA ARG A 243 0.45 17.96 18.27
C ARG A 243 1.09 19.05 17.42
N ARG A 244 2.13 18.71 16.64
CA ARG A 244 2.85 19.67 15.80
C ARG A 244 1.96 20.26 14.70
N SER A 245 1.08 19.46 14.10
CA SER A 245 0.15 19.96 13.08
C SER A 245 -0.87 20.94 13.67
N LEU A 246 -1.41 20.65 14.85
CA LEU A 246 -2.34 21.53 15.56
C LEU A 246 -1.65 22.82 16.03
N ASP A 247 -0.40 22.73 16.51
CA ASP A 247 0.38 23.90 16.88
C ASP A 247 0.66 24.78 15.65
N LEU A 248 0.99 24.19 14.49
CA LEU A 248 1.20 24.94 13.26
C LEU A 248 -0.07 25.64 12.76
N ILE A 249 -1.23 25.01 12.91
CA ILE A 249 -2.53 25.65 12.59
C ILE A 249 -2.68 26.93 13.39
N LYS A 250 -2.50 26.85 14.72
CA LYS A 250 -2.56 28.02 15.60
C LYS A 250 -1.57 29.10 15.18
N GLU A 251 -0.33 28.72 14.83
CA GLU A 251 0.65 29.68 14.35
C GLU A 251 0.21 30.39 13.05
N ILE A 252 -0.47 29.70 12.13
CA ILE A 252 -0.93 30.27 10.86
C ILE A 252 -2.14 31.18 11.09
N THR A 253 -3.12 30.73 11.87
CA THR A 253 -4.34 31.49 12.18
C THR A 253 -4.09 32.64 13.15
N SER A 254 -2.99 32.63 13.91
CA SER A 254 -2.58 33.78 14.71
C SER A 254 -1.80 34.84 13.91
N GLN A 255 -1.22 34.48 12.76
CA GLN A 255 -0.49 35.41 11.90
C GLN A 255 -1.41 36.28 11.03
N THR A 256 -2.64 35.83 10.76
CA THR A 256 -3.69 36.66 10.12
C THR A 256 -4.19 37.81 11.00
N ASN A 257 -3.90 37.77 12.31
CA ASN A 257 -4.32 38.74 13.31
C ASN A 257 -3.43 40.00 13.44
N LYS A 258 -2.50 40.24 12.51
CA LYS A 258 -1.77 41.52 12.46
C LYS A 258 -2.45 42.43 11.44
N PRO A 259 -3.07 43.56 11.86
CA PRO A 259 -3.48 44.56 10.88
C PRO A 259 -2.24 45.06 10.15
N ASP A 260 -2.33 45.14 8.83
CA ASP A 260 -1.34 45.78 7.97
C ASP A 260 -1.18 47.24 8.39
N ASN A 261 -0.24 47.50 9.29
CA ASN A 261 0.20 48.85 9.61
C ASN A 261 1.21 49.27 8.53
N ASN A 262 0.69 49.56 7.33
CA ASN A 262 1.45 50.24 6.29
C ASN A 262 0.55 51.28 5.61
N GLY A 263 0.46 52.43 6.27
CA GLY A 263 -0.18 53.64 5.77
C GLY A 263 0.33 54.83 6.58
N ILE A 264 1.56 55.25 6.29
CA ILE A 264 2.00 56.66 6.44
C ILE A 264 1.90 57.27 5.06
#